data_AF-A0A953H3I4-F1
#
_entry.id   AF-A0A953H3I4-F1
#
_cell.length_a   1.000
_cell.length_b   1.000
_cell.length_c   1.000
_cell.angle_alpha   90.00
_cell.angle_beta   90.00
_cell.angle_gamma   90.00
#
_symmetry.space_group_name_H-M   'P 1'
#
loop_
_entity.id
_entity.type
_entity.pdbx_description
1 polymer ?
#
loop_
_entity_poly.entity_id
_entity_poly.type
_entity_poly.pdbx_seq_one_letter_code
_entity_poly.pdbx_strand_id
1 'polypeptide(L)' 'MPDIRIERHHTLGKESAKRSVDGIARQMKARLNANCDWYGDEMVIRSSGADGRIKVSENLIVIEVNLGLLL' A
#
# COMPACT_ATOMS: atom_id res chain seq x y z
N MET A 1 0.39 16.35 0.57
CA MET A 1 1.32 15.71 1.53
C MET A 1 0.51 14.58 2.16
N PRO A 2 1.01 13.34 2.22
CA PRO A 2 0.22 12.25 2.78
C PRO A 2 0.02 12.43 4.29
N ASP A 3 -1.18 12.17 4.77
CA ASP A 3 -1.49 12.22 6.21
C ASP A 3 -0.68 11.18 6.99
N ILE A 4 -0.41 10.03 6.34
CA ILE A 4 0.40 8.96 6.90
C ILE A 4 1.43 8.53 5.85
N ARG A 5 2.70 8.53 6.26
CA ARG A 5 3.80 7.99 5.46
C ARG A 5 4.63 7.02 6.30
N ILE A 6 4.81 5.81 5.80
CA ILE A 6 5.63 4.78 6.45
C ILE A 6 6.70 4.33 5.46
N GLU A 7 7.95 4.33 5.91
CA GLU A 7 9.08 3.83 5.15
C GLU A 7 9.71 2.66 5.89
N ARG A 8 9.95 1.56 5.18
CA ARG A 8 10.54 0.37 5.80
C ARG A 8 11.56 -0.28 4.88
N HIS A 9 12.80 -0.32 5.35
CA HIS A 9 13.88 -1.04 4.70
C HIS A 9 13.71 -2.56 4.87
N HIS A 10 14.17 -3.33 3.88
CA HIS A 10 14.13 -4.80 3.90
C HIS A 10 15.23 -5.42 3.05
N THR A 11 15.46 -6.73 3.23
CA THR A 11 16.42 -7.54 2.48
C THR A 11 15.74 -8.62 1.62
N LEU A 12 14.41 -8.56 1.48
CA LEU A 12 13.61 -9.58 0.79
C LEU A 12 13.80 -9.64 -0.73
N GLY A 13 14.35 -8.57 -1.32
CA GLY A 13 14.29 -8.32 -2.76
C GLY A 13 12.88 -7.94 -3.23
N LYS A 14 12.79 -7.36 -4.42
CA LYS A 14 11.54 -6.76 -4.92
C LYS A 14 10.37 -7.74 -5.02
N GLU A 15 10.57 -8.90 -5.63
CA GLU A 15 9.48 -9.87 -5.87
C GLU A 15 8.86 -10.41 -4.59
N SER A 16 9.69 -10.76 -3.60
CA SER A 16 9.21 -11.21 -2.30
C SER A 16 8.56 -10.08 -1.50
N ALA A 17 9.06 -8.85 -1.64
CA ALA A 17 8.42 -7.67 -1.07
C ALA A 17 7.03 -7.42 -1.68
N LYS A 18 6.84 -7.56 -3.00
CA LYS A 18 5.53 -7.46 -3.65
C LYS A 18 4.55 -8.51 -3.14
N ARG A 19 4.98 -9.77 -2.98
CA ARG A 19 4.15 -10.82 -2.35
C ARG A 19 3.75 -10.49 -0.92
N SER A 20 4.65 -9.86 -0.15
CA SER A 20 4.31 -9.39 1.20
C SER A 20 3.25 -8.28 1.16
N VAL A 21 3.34 -7.37 0.18
CA VAL A 21 2.35 -6.30 -0.02
C VAL A 21 1.00 -6.87 -0.48
N ASP A 22 0.97 -7.94 -1.28
CA ASP A 22 -0.29 -8.62 -1.61
C ASP A 22 -1.03 -9.14 -0.37
N GLY A 23 -0.29 -9.57 0.67
CA GLY A 23 -0.87 -9.93 1.97
C GLY A 23 -1.57 -8.74 2.64
N ILE A 24 -0.95 -7.56 2.58
CA ILE A 24 -1.51 -6.31 3.11
C ILE A 24 -2.78 -5.93 2.31
N ALA A 25 -2.75 -6.06 0.99
CA ALA A 25 -3.87 -5.77 0.11
C ALA A 25 -5.11 -6.62 0.45
N ARG A 26 -4.92 -7.92 0.68
CA ARG A 26 -6.01 -8.81 1.11
C ARG A 26 -6.61 -8.37 2.44
N GLN A 27 -5.77 -7.98 3.40
CA GLN A 27 -6.22 -7.52 4.71
C GLN A 27 -6.99 -6.19 4.60
N MET A 28 -6.51 -5.27 3.77
CA MET A 28 -7.19 -3.99 3.46
C MET A 28 -8.55 -4.24 2.82
N LYS A 29 -8.64 -5.13 1.83
CA LYS A 29 -9.90 -5.51 1.20
C LYS A 29 -10.90 -6.11 2.20
N ALA A 30 -10.44 -7.03 3.05
CA ALA A 30 -11.31 -7.69 4.03
C ALA A 30 -11.81 -6.77 5.13
N ARG A 31 -10.97 -5.83 5.61
CA ARG A 31 -11.29 -4.98 6.77
C ARG A 31 -11.91 -3.64 6.41
N LEU A 32 -11.54 -3.08 5.26
CA LEU A 32 -11.87 -1.71 4.85
C LEU A 32 -12.63 -1.67 3.52
N ASN A 33 -13.00 -2.82 2.97
CA ASN A 33 -13.61 -2.96 1.65
C ASN A 33 -12.83 -2.20 0.56
N ALA A 34 -11.50 -2.17 0.69
CA ALA A 34 -10.61 -1.44 -0.18
C ALA A 34 -10.35 -2.20 -1.50
N ASN A 35 -10.32 -1.46 -2.60
CA ASN A 35 -9.84 -1.93 -3.89
C ASN A 35 -8.33 -1.70 -3.99
N CYS A 36 -7.60 -2.70 -4.47
CA CYS A 36 -6.14 -2.67 -4.57
C CYS A 36 -5.72 -3.12 -5.97
N ASP A 37 -4.98 -2.27 -6.68
CA ASP A 37 -4.55 -2.52 -8.06
C ASP A 37 -3.03 -2.27 -8.19
N TRP A 38 -2.33 -3.12 -8.93
CA TRP A 38 -0.91 -2.95 -9.22
C TRP A 38 -0.66 -2.18 -10.52
N TYR A 39 0.34 -1.30 -10.48
CA TYR A 39 0.88 -0.57 -11.62
C TYR A 39 2.42 -0.68 -11.57
N GLY A 40 2.96 -1.70 -12.22
CA GLY A 40 4.38 -2.02 -12.13
C GLY A 40 4.76 -2.41 -10.70
N ASP A 41 5.54 -1.55 -10.03
CA ASP A 41 6.03 -1.75 -8.67
C ASP A 41 5.32 -0.87 -7.62
N GLU A 42 4.24 -0.22 -8.02
CA GLU A 42 3.36 0.54 -7.12
C GLU A 42 1.99 -0.12 -7.04
N MET A 43 1.48 -0.31 -5.83
CA MET A 43 0.09 -0.69 -5.59
C MET A 43 -0.71 0.55 -5.21
N VAL A 44 -1.84 0.78 -5.88
CA VAL A 44 -2.82 1.82 -5.52
C VAL A 44 -3.94 1.18 -4.71
N ILE A 45 -4.29 1.82 -3.59
CA ILE A 45 -5.34 1.40 -2.66
C ILE A 45 -6.42 2.49 -2.65
N ARG A 46 -7.67 2.10 -2.85
CA ARG A 46 -8.84 3.00 -2.79
C ARG A 46 -9.90 2.42 -1.87
N SER A 47 -10.35 3.22 -0.91
CA SER A 47 -11.45 2.87 0.00
C SER A 47 -12.31 4.10 0.26
N SER A 48 -13.53 3.91 0.80
CA SER A 48 -14.46 5.03 1.04
C SER A 48 -13.97 6.07 2.06
N GLY A 49 -12.97 5.74 2.89
CA GLY A 49 -12.44 6.64 3.93
C GLY A 49 -10.95 6.96 3.78
N ALA A 50 -10.25 6.36 2.81
CA ALA A 50 -8.83 6.58 2.61
C ALA A 50 -8.36 6.15 1.22
N ASP A 51 -7.43 6.91 0.68
CA ASP A 51 -6.70 6.60 -0.56
C ASP A 51 -5.23 6.41 -0.23
N GLY A 52 -4.59 5.39 -0.80
CA GLY A 52 -3.20 5.12 -0.51
C GLY A 52 -2.43 4.52 -1.68
N ARG A 53 -1.12 4.46 -1.51
CA ARG A 53 -0.22 3.76 -2.42
C ARG A 53 0.94 3.14 -1.68
N ILE A 54 1.42 2.03 -2.21
CA ILE A 54 2.58 1.29 -1.70
C ILE A 54 3.58 1.14 -2.85
N LYS A 55 4.73 1.79 -2.72
CA LYS A 55 5.87 1.63 -3.64
C LYS A 55 6.80 0.55 -3.11
N VAL A 56 7.14 -0.41 -3.96
CA VAL A 56 8.08 -1.48 -3.62
C VAL A 56 9.36 -1.32 -4.44
N SER A 57 10.46 -1.12 -3.74
CA SER A 57 11.81 -1.13 -4.30
C SER A 57 12.55 -2.40 -3.86
N GLU A 58 13.79 -2.56 -4.31
CA GLU A 58 14.59 -3.76 -4.00
C GLU A 58 14.81 -3.95 -2.49
N ASN A 59 14.94 -2.85 -1.76
CA ASN A 59 15.32 -2.83 -0.35
C ASN A 59 14.50 -1.84 0.50
N LEU A 60 13.43 -1.29 -0.06
CA LEU A 60 12.60 -0.27 0.58
C LEU A 60 11.15 -0.40 0.14
N ILE A 61 10.25 -0.36 1.11
CA ILE A 61 8.82 -0.15 0.89
C ILE A 61 8.46 1.23 1.41
N VAL A 62 7.71 1.97 0.61
CA VAL A 62 7.12 3.27 1.00
C VAL A 62 5.62 3.16 0.90
N ILE A 63 4.93 3.41 2.00
CA ILE A 63 3.47 3.43 2.10
C ILE A 63 3.05 4.88 2.32
N GLU A 64 2.14 5.38 1.50
CA GLU A 64 1.54 6.70 1.64
C GLU A 64 0.03 6.53 1.69
N VAL A 65 -0.61 7.11 2.70
CA VAL A 65 -2.07 7.11 2.85
C VAL A 65 -2.53 8.55 3.08
N ASN A 66 -3.55 8.93 2.33
CA ASN A 66 -4.30 10.16 2.51
C ASN A 66 -5.66 9.75 3.09
N LEU A 67 -6.04 10.35 4.20
CA LEU A 67 -7.32 10.09 4.81
C LEU A 67 -8.38 10.97 4.13
N GLY A 68 -9.44 10.34 3.65
CA GLY A 68 -10.59 11.05 3.08
C GLY A 68 -11.51 11.55 4.19
N LEU A 69 -12.21 12.65 3.94
CA LEU A 69 -13.35 13.03 4.75
C LEU A 69 -14.51 12.09 4.42
N LEU A 70 -14.97 11.30 5.39
CA LEU A 70 -16.27 10.65 5.34
C LEU A 70 -17.33 11.76 5.41
N LEU A 71 -17.98 12.04 4.27
CA LEU A 71 -19.19 12.87 4.22
C LEU A 71 -20.43 11.99 4.36
#